data_AF-A0A8J2PI44-F1
#
_entry.id   AF-A0A8J2PI44-F1
#
_cell.length_a   1.000
_cell.length_b   1.000
_cell.length_c   1.000
_cell.angle_alpha   90.00
_cell.angle_beta   90.00
_cell.angle_gamma   90.00
#
_symmetry.space_group_name_H-M   'P 1'
#
loop_
_entity.id
_entity.type
_entity.pdbx_description
1 polymer ?
#
loop_
_entity_poly.entity_id
_entity_poly.type
_entity_poly.pdbx_seq_one_letter_code
_entity_poly.pdbx_strand_id
1 'polypeptide(L)'
;AEEIVTPHPQRTVDIIRPLDVAPAVLLHQSDGDNRKTFSEMFPPEVTSRQKAADEFFRLLQLQKEGKVKLHQDVFLGELTIEVLK
;
A
#
# COMPACT_ATOMS: atom_id res chain seq x y z
N ALA A 1 -25.50 43.99 22.05
CA ALA A 1 -25.34 43.29 20.76
C ALA A 1 -24.17 42.32 20.95
N GLU A 2 -24.51 41.05 21.17
CA GLU A 2 -23.57 39.94 21.34
C GLU A 2 -23.17 39.40 19.96
N GLU A 3 -21.87 39.23 19.72
CA GLU A 3 -21.34 38.61 18.51
C GLU A 3 -21.04 37.13 18.80
N ILE A 4 -21.73 36.22 18.12
CA ILE A 4 -21.64 34.77 18.32
C ILE A 4 -20.41 34.24 17.56
N VAL A 5 -19.41 33.74 18.28
CA VAL A 5 -18.28 33.00 17.71
C VAL A 5 -18.75 31.60 17.34
N THR A 6 -18.83 31.28 16.04
CA THR A 6 -19.17 29.93 15.57
C THR A 6 -18.01 28.94 15.84
N PRO A 7 -18.24 27.82 16.56
CA PRO A 7 -17.22 26.81 16.78
C PRO A 7 -16.90 26.07 15.48
N HIS A 8 -15.62 25.91 15.15
CA HIS A 8 -15.18 25.05 14.06
C HIS A 8 -15.02 23.61 14.58
N PRO A 9 -15.52 22.59 13.86
CA PRO A 9 -15.43 21.20 14.28
C PRO A 9 -13.97 20.73 14.37
N GLN A 10 -13.64 20.12 15.51
CA GLN A 10 -12.36 19.47 15.79
C GLN A 10 -12.08 18.37 14.75
N ARG A 11 -10.95 18.47 14.06
CA ARG A 11 -10.32 17.31 13.40
C ARG A 11 -9.15 16.85 14.25
N THR A 12 -9.45 16.07 15.29
CA THR A 12 -8.44 15.20 15.89
C THR A 12 -8.38 13.96 15.00
N VAL A 13 -7.46 13.98 14.03
CA VAL A 13 -7.09 12.74 13.35
C VAL A 13 -6.22 11.97 14.35
N ASP A 14 -6.80 11.00 15.04
CA ASP A 14 -6.03 9.97 15.72
C ASP A 14 -5.30 9.18 14.64
N ILE A 15 -4.05 9.58 14.37
CA ILE A 15 -3.13 8.78 13.58
C ILE A 15 -2.81 7.56 14.45
N ILE A 16 -3.61 6.51 14.30
CA ILE A 16 -3.28 5.18 14.82
C ILE A 16 -1.97 4.79 14.13
N ARG A 17 -0.88 4.82 14.91
CA ARG A 17 0.46 4.42 14.47
C ARG A 17 0.42 2.93 14.12
N PRO A 18 0.89 2.51 12.93
CA PRO A 18 1.18 1.10 12.72
C PRO A 18 2.43 0.75 13.55
N LEU A 19 2.18 -0.02 14.60
CA LEU A 19 3.14 -0.68 15.47
C LEU A 19 3.94 -1.72 14.67
N ASP A 20 5.21 -1.87 15.03
CA ASP A 20 6.16 -2.89 14.56
C ASP A 20 5.53 -4.22 14.14
N VAL A 21 5.36 -4.43 12.83
CA VAL A 21 5.28 -5.77 12.24
C VAL A 21 6.04 -5.72 10.94
N ALA A 22 7.26 -6.25 10.96
CA ALA A 22 7.98 -6.61 9.75
C ALA A 22 7.71 -8.10 9.47
N PRO A 23 6.97 -8.46 8.40
CA PRO A 23 7.04 -9.79 7.86
C PRO A 23 7.78 -9.76 6.52
N ALA A 24 8.84 -10.56 6.43
CA ALA A 24 9.63 -10.77 5.24
C ALA A 24 8.84 -11.51 4.16
N VAL A 25 8.36 -10.79 3.15
CA VAL A 25 8.12 -11.32 1.81
C VAL A 25 9.39 -11.02 1.05
N LEU A 26 10.25 -12.02 0.98
CA LEU A 26 11.31 -12.08 -0.01
C LEU A 26 10.62 -12.41 -1.33
N LEU A 27 10.65 -11.45 -2.25
CA LEU A 27 10.14 -11.60 -3.61
C LEU A 27 10.87 -12.80 -4.23
N HIS A 28 10.15 -13.92 -4.38
CA HIS A 28 10.66 -15.10 -5.07
C HIS A 28 11.06 -14.68 -6.49
N GLN A 29 12.37 -14.73 -6.73
CA GLN A 29 13.02 -14.47 -7.99
C GLN A 29 12.55 -15.53 -8.99
N SER A 30 11.83 -15.10 -10.01
CA SER A 30 11.53 -15.89 -11.20
C SER A 30 12.24 -15.19 -12.34
N ASP A 31 13.22 -15.87 -12.91
CA ASP A 31 14.01 -15.44 -14.05
C ASP A 31 13.14 -14.89 -15.19
N GLY A 32 13.46 -13.68 -15.66
CA GLY A 32 13.07 -13.17 -16.98
C GLY A 32 12.11 -11.98 -17.00
N ASP A 33 11.20 -11.86 -16.03
CA ASP A 33 10.22 -10.77 -15.98
C ASP A 33 10.31 -10.05 -14.63
N ASN A 34 10.90 -8.85 -14.62
CA ASN A 34 10.98 -8.01 -13.43
C ASN A 34 9.61 -7.42 -13.04
N ARG A 35 8.54 -7.80 -13.74
CA ARG A 35 7.17 -7.34 -13.56
C ARG A 35 6.28 -8.47 -13.06
N LYS A 36 5.50 -8.20 -12.02
CA LYS A 36 4.46 -9.09 -11.50
C LYS A 36 3.24 -8.26 -11.15
N THR A 37 2.04 -8.81 -11.26
CA THR A 37 0.85 -8.11 -10.78
C THR A 37 0.59 -8.39 -9.30
N PHE A 38 -0.15 -7.49 -8.66
CA PHE A 38 -0.49 -7.62 -7.25
C PHE A 38 -1.37 -8.85 -7.00
N SER A 39 -2.34 -9.13 -7.88
CA SER A 39 -3.19 -10.31 -7.78
C SER A 39 -2.42 -11.62 -7.99
N GLU A 40 -1.35 -11.62 -8.79
CA GLU A 40 -0.45 -12.78 -8.93
C GLU A 40 0.36 -13.04 -7.65
N MET A 41 0.82 -11.98 -6.99
CA MET A 41 1.58 -12.09 -5.74
C MET A 41 0.70 -12.38 -4.53
N PHE A 42 -0.53 -11.87 -4.53
CA PHE A 42 -1.50 -11.94 -3.45
C PHE A 42 -2.88 -12.33 -3.98
N PRO A 43 -3.09 -13.61 -4.35
CA PRO A 43 -4.34 -14.03 -4.98
C PRO A 43 -5.52 -13.84 -4.02
N PRO A 44 -6.65 -13.28 -4.50
CA PRO A 44 -7.79 -12.94 -3.65
C PRO A 44 -8.48 -14.17 -3.04
N GLU A 45 -8.32 -15.35 -3.63
CA GLU A 45 -8.89 -16.61 -3.14
C GLU A 45 -8.24 -17.09 -1.85
N VAL A 46 -6.98 -16.70 -1.61
CA VAL A 46 -6.16 -17.18 -0.48
C VAL A 46 -5.67 -16.04 0.42
N THR A 47 -5.77 -14.80 -0.02
CA THR A 47 -5.26 -13.64 0.72
C THR A 47 -6.38 -12.95 1.48
N SER A 48 -6.24 -12.86 2.80
CA SER A 48 -7.17 -12.07 3.62
C SER A 48 -7.06 -10.58 3.27
N ARG A 49 -8.15 -9.83 3.45
CA ARG A 49 -8.16 -8.38 3.22
C ARG A 49 -7.09 -7.65 4.02
N GLN A 50 -6.86 -8.08 5.26
CA GLN A 50 -5.82 -7.51 6.12
C GLN A 50 -4.43 -7.72 5.50
N LYS A 51 -4.12 -8.95 5.10
CA LYS A 51 -2.83 -9.28 4.49
C LYS A 51 -2.60 -8.52 3.18
N ALA A 52 -3.64 -8.40 2.34
CA ALA A 52 -3.55 -7.61 1.12
C ALA A 52 -3.26 -6.13 1.40
N ALA A 53 -3.91 -5.54 2.42
CA ALA A 53 -3.64 -4.16 2.83
C ALA A 53 -2.20 -3.97 3.32
N ASP A 54 -1.71 -4.88 4.17
CA ASP A 54 -0.36 -4.82 4.72
C ASP A 54 0.70 -4.88 3.62
N GLU A 55 0.52 -5.78 2.66
CA GLU A 55 1.44 -5.95 1.53
C GLU A 55 1.37 -4.77 0.55
N PHE A 56 0.18 -4.19 0.35
CA PHE A 56 0.04 -2.97 -0.42
C PHE A 56 0.81 -1.80 0.20
N PHE A 57 0.68 -1.57 1.52
CA PHE A 57 1.46 -0.53 2.21
C PHE A 57 2.96 -0.75 2.09
N ARG A 58 3.40 -2.00 2.16
CA ARG A 58 4.80 -2.34 1.98
C ARG A 58 5.31 -2.02 0.58
N LEU A 59 4.53 -2.30 -0.46
CA LEU A 59 4.90 -1.94 -1.83
C LEU A 59 5.05 -0.42 -1.98
N LEU A 60 4.22 0.38 -1.32
CA LEU A 60 4.38 1.84 -1.29
C LEU A 60 5.68 2.27 -0.61
N GLN A 61 6.09 1.59 0.47
CA GLN A 61 7.38 1.85 1.12
C GLN A 61 8.55 1.49 0.19
N LEU A 62 8.49 0.34 -0.47
CA LEU A 62 9.53 -0.08 -1.43
C LEU A 62 9.62 0.88 -2.63
N GLN A 63 8.48 1.44 -3.07
CA GLN A 63 8.47 2.46 -4.11
C GLN A 63 9.13 3.75 -3.64
N LYS A 64 8.83 4.18 -2.41
CA LYS A 64 9.48 5.35 -1.79
C LYS A 64 11.00 5.15 -1.65
N GLU A 65 11.44 3.93 -1.39
CA GLU A 65 12.87 3.55 -1.31
C GLU A 65 13.52 3.38 -2.69
N GLY A 66 12.78 3.53 -3.78
CA GLY A 66 13.28 3.37 -5.14
C GLY A 66 13.61 1.93 -5.52
N LYS A 67 13.07 0.93 -4.80
CA LYS A 67 13.29 -0.50 -5.04
C LYS A 67 12.29 -1.09 -6.03
N VAL A 68 11.11 -0.50 -6.12
CA VAL A 68 10.06 -0.92 -7.07
C VAL A 68 9.40 0.28 -7.74
N LYS A 69 8.81 0.07 -8.91
CA LYS A 69 7.80 0.97 -9.50
C LYS A 69 6.46 0.30 -9.48
N LEU A 70 5.44 1.04 -9.08
CA LEU A 70 4.05 0.60 -9.13
C LEU A 70 3.35 1.29 -10.30
N HIS A 71 2.65 0.51 -11.11
CA HIS A 71 1.90 0.96 -12.29
C HIS A 71 0.43 0.54 -12.15
N GLN A 72 -0.49 1.48 -12.32
CA GLN A 72 -1.93 1.24 -12.35
C GLN A 72 -2.56 2.14 -13.41
N ASP A 73 -3.01 1.56 -14.51
CA ASP A 73 -3.54 2.31 -15.66
C ASP A 73 -5.01 2.73 -15.48
N VAL A 74 -5.75 2.02 -14.63
CA VAL A 74 -7.18 2.25 -14.36
C VAL A 74 -7.40 2.40 -12.86
N PHE A 75 -8.23 3.37 -12.45
CA PHE A 75 -8.60 3.54 -11.04
C PHE A 75 -9.26 2.25 -10.50
N LEU A 76 -8.72 1.70 -9.40
CA LEU A 76 -9.09 0.39 -8.84
C LEU A 76 -8.87 -0.81 -9.79
N GLY A 77 -8.08 -0.62 -10.85
CA GLY A 77 -7.63 -1.68 -11.74
C GLY A 77 -6.42 -2.45 -11.20
N GLU A 78 -5.94 -3.41 -11.98
CA GLU A 78 -4.80 -4.25 -11.62
C GLU A 78 -3.54 -3.41 -11.37
N LEU A 79 -2.84 -3.72 -10.28
CA LEU A 79 -1.59 -3.06 -9.90
C LEU A 79 -0.42 -3.91 -10.39
N THR A 80 0.42 -3.35 -11.26
CA THR A 80 1.66 -3.99 -11.71
C THR A 80 2.84 -3.47 -10.91
N ILE A 81 3.73 -4.38 -10.50
CA ILE A 81 4.89 -4.14 -9.66
C ILE A 81 6.13 -4.47 -10.47
N GLU A 82 6.99 -3.49 -10.71
CA GLU A 82 8.27 -3.63 -11.40
C GLU A 82 9.42 -3.50 -10.39
N VAL A 83 10.30 -4.51 -10.28
CA VAL A 83 11.48 -4.46 -9.41
C VAL A 83 12.64 -3.76 -10.11
N LEU A 84 13.20 -2.75 -9.46
CA LEU A 84 14.35 -1.97 -9.95
C LEU A 84 15.67 -2.61 -9.49
N LYS A 85 16.66 -2.66 -10.39
CA LYS A 85 18.01 -3.18 -10.13
C LYS A 85 18.98 -2.07 -9.71
#